data_AF-A0A926HLY7-F1
#
_entry.id   AF-A0A926HLY7-F1
#
_cell.length_a   1.000
_cell.length_b   1.000
_cell.length_c   1.000
_cell.angle_alpha   90.00
_cell.angle_beta   90.00
_cell.angle_gamma   90.00
#
_symmetry.space_group_name_H-M   'P 1'
#
loop_
_entity.id
_entity.type
_entity.pdbx_description
1 polymer ?
#
loop_
_entity_poly.entity_id
_entity_poly.type
_entity_poly.pdbx_seq_one_letter_code
_entity_poly.pdbx_strand_id
1 'polypeptide(L)'
;MQELINKVKEAAGINDEQAKKSIETVSAYLKDKMPDALKSQIDNLVAGGKLSEGIKEKLADTAVDVKEKVEDIFDDVKDKISDLFTKKKE
;
A
#
# COMPACT_ATOMS: atom_id res chain seq x y z
N MET A 1 14.96 -11.14 0.22
CA MET A 1 14.74 -10.84 1.65
C MET A 1 16.00 -10.27 2.30
N GLN A 2 17.20 -10.81 2.04
CA GLN A 2 18.46 -10.30 2.63
C GLN A 2 18.72 -8.81 2.38
N GLU A 3 18.46 -8.32 1.16
CA GLU A 3 18.58 -6.88 0.87
C GLU A 3 17.65 -6.03 1.75
N LEU A 4 16.40 -6.47 1.93
CA LEU A 4 15.42 -5.78 2.77
C LEU A 4 15.81 -5.84 4.25
N ILE A 5 16.32 -6.97 4.71
CA ILE A 5 16.87 -7.13 6.07
C ILE A 5 17.99 -6.11 6.30
N ASN A 6 18.97 -6.02 5.39
CA ASN A 6 20.08 -5.06 5.52
C ASN A 6 19.58 -3.61 5.56
N LYS A 7 18.68 -3.22 4.66
CA LYS A 7 18.06 -1.88 4.67
C LYS A 7 17.39 -1.55 5.99
N VAL A 8 16.62 -2.49 6.54
CA VAL A 8 15.93 -2.29 7.83
C VAL A 8 16.93 -2.22 8.98
N LYS A 9 17.97 -3.05 8.99
CA LYS A 9 19.04 -2.99 9.99
C LYS A 9 19.75 -1.64 9.99
N GLU A 10 20.18 -1.18 8.82
CA GLU A 10 20.88 0.10 8.65
C GLU A 10 20.01 1.29 9.08
N ALA A 11 18.73 1.28 8.70
CA ALA A 11 17.82 2.37 9.01
C ALA A 11 17.38 2.41 10.48
N ALA A 12 17.13 1.25 11.08
CA ALA A 12 16.57 1.14 12.44
C ALA A 12 17.63 0.87 13.52
N GLY A 13 18.88 0.58 13.15
CA GLY A 13 19.95 0.24 14.09
C GLY A 13 19.71 -1.08 14.83
N ILE A 14 19.11 -2.06 14.15
CA ILE A 14 18.73 -3.36 14.74
C ILE A 14 19.54 -4.52 14.14
N ASN A 15 19.51 -5.68 14.81
CA ASN A 15 20.18 -6.88 14.31
C ASN A 15 19.35 -7.65 13.27
N ASP A 16 19.95 -8.67 12.65
CA ASP A 16 19.31 -9.50 11.61
C ASP A 16 18.02 -10.16 12.06
N GLU A 17 17.99 -10.69 13.28
CA GLU A 17 16.85 -11.44 13.80
C GLU A 17 15.66 -10.50 14.05
N GLN A 18 15.94 -9.32 14.61
CA GLN A 18 14.96 -8.25 14.81
C GLN A 18 14.42 -7.71 13.48
N ALA A 19 15.29 -7.48 12.49
CA ALA A 19 14.89 -7.03 11.17
C ALA A 19 14.02 -8.06 10.46
N LYS A 20 14.41 -9.34 10.47
CA LYS A 20 13.62 -10.44 9.91
C LYS A 20 12.23 -10.50 10.54
N LYS A 21 12.15 -10.49 11.87
CA LYS A 21 10.87 -10.57 12.59
C LYS A 21 9.98 -9.35 12.33
N SER A 22 10.58 -8.17 12.19
CA SER A 22 9.86 -6.94 11.84
C SER A 22 9.24 -7.04 10.45
N ILE A 23 10.02 -7.47 9.46
CA ILE A 23 9.57 -7.68 8.07
C ILE A 23 8.45 -8.73 8.01
N GLU A 24 8.60 -9.85 8.71
CA GLU A 24 7.58 -10.91 8.78
C GLU A 24 6.27 -10.42 9.41
N THR A 25 6.36 -9.63 10.49
CA THR A 25 5.19 -9.06 11.17
C THR A 25 4.42 -8.12 10.26
N VAL A 26 5.12 -7.21 9.58
CA VAL A 26 4.51 -6.28 8.62
C VAL A 26 3.92 -7.04 7.43
N SER A 27 4.64 -8.04 6.89
CA SER A 27 4.18 -8.87 5.79
C SER A 27 2.89 -9.62 6.17
N ALA A 28 2.81 -10.20 7.36
CA ALA A 28 1.62 -10.87 7.86
C ALA A 28 0.42 -9.91 7.97
N TYR A 29 0.65 -8.71 8.53
CA TYR A 29 -0.39 -7.68 8.62
C TYR A 29 -0.90 -7.25 7.24
N LEU A 30 -0.01 -7.01 6.28
CA LEU A 30 -0.40 -6.63 4.92
C LEU A 30 -1.19 -7.75 4.22
N LYS A 31 -0.78 -9.01 4.40
CA LYS A 31 -1.52 -10.14 3.83
C LYS A 31 -2.92 -10.27 4.43
N ASP A 32 -3.09 -10.04 5.73
CA ASP A 32 -4.42 -10.06 6.37
C ASP A 32 -5.37 -8.99 5.78
N LYS A 33 -4.82 -7.84 5.41
CA LYS A 33 -5.59 -6.71 4.86
C LYS A 33 -5.74 -6.72 3.34
N MET A 34 -4.95 -7.52 2.62
CA MET A 34 -5.02 -7.57 1.17
C MET A 34 -5.90 -8.72 0.65
N PRO A 35 -6.54 -8.54 -0.51
CA PRO A 35 -7.25 -9.60 -1.21
C PRO A 35 -6.34 -10.83 -1.45
N ASP A 36 -6.92 -12.04 -1.45
CA ASP A 36 -6.18 -13.28 -1.63
C ASP A 36 -5.32 -13.31 -2.91
N ALA A 37 -5.80 -12.66 -3.98
CA ALA A 37 -5.06 -12.52 -5.23
C ALA A 37 -3.69 -11.81 -5.10
N LEU A 38 -3.50 -11.00 -4.06
CA LEU A 38 -2.28 -10.22 -3.84
C LEU A 38 -1.37 -10.81 -2.76
N LYS A 39 -1.86 -11.73 -1.91
CA LYS A 39 -1.10 -12.30 -0.78
C LYS A 39 0.22 -12.93 -1.25
N SER A 40 0.17 -13.76 -2.29
CA SER A 40 1.36 -14.41 -2.87
C SER A 40 2.38 -13.42 -3.45
N GLN A 41 1.97 -12.18 -3.70
CA GLN A 41 2.83 -11.17 -4.34
C GLN A 41 3.49 -10.27 -3.31
N ILE A 42 2.85 -10.08 -2.16
CA ILE A 42 3.51 -9.60 -0.95
C ILE A 42 4.66 -10.55 -0.59
N ASP A 43 4.42 -11.88 -0.62
CA ASP A 43 5.46 -12.88 -0.40
C ASP A 43 6.62 -12.73 -1.38
N ASN A 44 6.30 -12.63 -2.67
CA ASN A 44 7.32 -12.48 -3.71
C ASN A 44 8.14 -11.19 -3.51
N LEU A 45 7.49 -10.07 -3.20
CA LEU A 45 8.16 -8.78 -2.99
C LEU A 45 9.08 -8.81 -1.76
N VAL A 46 8.60 -9.36 -0.64
CA VAL A 46 9.39 -9.50 0.59
C VAL A 46 10.56 -10.48 0.40
N ALA A 47 10.37 -11.51 -0.41
CA ALA A 47 11.44 -12.40 -0.83
C ALA A 47 12.50 -11.72 -1.72
N GLY A 48 12.27 -10.48 -2.17
CA GLY A 48 13.17 -9.71 -3.05
C GLY A 48 12.88 -9.92 -4.54
N GLY A 49 11.77 -10.57 -4.86
CA GLY A 49 11.24 -10.64 -6.22
C GLY A 49 10.58 -9.34 -6.65
N LYS A 50 10.24 -9.27 -7.93
CA LYS A 50 9.50 -8.13 -8.52
C LYS A 50 8.02 -8.46 -8.60
N LEU A 51 7.18 -7.43 -8.54
CA LEU A 51 5.75 -7.58 -8.81
C LEU A 51 5.54 -8.09 -10.23
N SER A 52 4.73 -9.15 -10.38
CA SER A 52 4.46 -9.72 -11.71
C SER A 52 3.71 -8.73 -12.61
N GLU A 53 3.91 -8.82 -13.92
CA GLU A 53 3.26 -7.94 -14.91
C GLU A 53 1.74 -8.01 -14.83
N GLY A 54 1.16 -9.21 -14.68
CA GLY A 54 -0.30 -9.35 -14.53
C GLY A 54 -0.87 -8.70 -13.26
N ILE A 55 -0.05 -8.44 -12.23
CA ILE A 55 -0.47 -7.60 -11.11
C ILE A 55 -0.25 -6.13 -11.39
N LYS A 56 0.82 -5.74 -12.09
CA LYS A 56 0.98 -4.35 -12.51
C LYS A 56 -0.18 -3.89 -13.37
N GLU A 57 -0.64 -4.73 -14.30
CA GLU A 57 -1.86 -4.47 -15.08
C GLU A 57 -3.08 -4.38 -14.18
N LYS A 58 -3.36 -5.38 -13.31
CA LYS A 58 -4.52 -5.31 -12.41
C LYS A 58 -4.49 -4.13 -11.45
N LEU A 59 -3.31 -3.69 -11.03
CA LEU A 59 -3.13 -2.56 -10.14
C LEU A 59 -3.24 -1.25 -10.93
N ALA A 60 -2.83 -1.23 -12.21
CA ALA A 60 -3.11 -0.13 -13.13
C ALA A 60 -4.61 -0.03 -13.43
N ASP A 61 -5.28 -1.13 -13.73
CA ASP A 61 -6.74 -1.18 -13.94
C ASP A 61 -7.47 -0.76 -12.67
N THR A 62 -7.12 -1.32 -11.51
CA THR A 62 -7.70 -0.89 -10.22
C THR A 62 -7.39 0.57 -9.92
N ALA A 63 -6.21 1.08 -10.28
CA ALA A 63 -5.88 2.49 -10.11
C ALA A 63 -6.65 3.38 -11.08
N VAL A 64 -6.97 2.91 -12.30
CA VAL A 64 -7.84 3.59 -13.26
C VAL A 64 -9.28 3.59 -12.75
N ASP A 65 -9.80 2.44 -12.30
CA ASP A 65 -11.12 2.32 -11.68
C ASP A 65 -11.24 3.16 -10.39
N VAL A 66 -10.21 3.16 -9.55
CA VAL A 66 -10.13 4.00 -8.35
C VAL A 66 -10.01 5.44 -8.76
N LYS A 67 -9.26 5.80 -9.82
CA LYS A 67 -9.14 7.19 -10.26
C LYS A 67 -10.46 7.71 -10.82
N GLU A 68 -11.16 6.96 -11.67
CA GLU A 68 -12.48 7.34 -12.17
C GLU A 68 -13.49 7.47 -11.02
N LYS A 69 -13.52 6.49 -10.11
CA LYS A 69 -14.35 6.59 -8.90
C LYS A 69 -13.91 7.70 -7.96
N VAL A 70 -12.63 8.02 -7.91
CA VAL A 70 -12.09 9.12 -7.11
C VAL A 70 -12.41 10.44 -7.77
N GLU A 71 -12.41 10.61 -9.09
CA GLU A 71 -12.88 11.86 -9.72
C GLU A 71 -14.35 12.12 -9.33
N ASP A 72 -15.22 11.10 -9.42
CA ASP A 72 -16.61 11.21 -8.98
C ASP A 72 -16.74 11.50 -7.47
N ILE A 73 -16.01 10.76 -6.62
CA ILE A 73 -16.04 10.97 -5.16
C ILE A 73 -15.39 12.31 -4.77
N PHE A 74 -14.37 12.77 -5.49
CA PHE A 74 -13.64 13.99 -5.19
C PHE A 74 -14.47 15.21 -5.55
N ASP A 75 -15.24 15.17 -6.65
CA ASP A 75 -16.23 16.20 -6.95
C ASP A 75 -17.34 16.22 -5.89
N ASP A 76 -17.88 15.05 -5.51
CA ASP A 76 -18.91 14.93 -4.45
C ASP A 76 -18.41 15.39 -3.07
N VAL A 77 -17.14 15.13 -2.75
CA VAL A 77 -16.47 15.55 -1.51
C VAL A 77 -16.10 17.03 -1.57
N LYS A 78 -15.68 17.55 -2.72
CA LYS A 78 -15.33 18.96 -2.91
C LYS A 78 -16.56 19.85 -2.81
N ASP A 79 -17.70 19.43 -3.32
CA ASP A 79 -18.97 20.16 -3.18
C ASP A 79 -19.43 20.17 -1.73
N LYS A 80 -19.39 19.02 -1.04
CA LYS A 80 -19.73 18.95 0.40
C LYS A 80 -18.75 19.72 1.29
N ILE A 81 -17.46 19.69 0.98
CA ILE A 81 -16.45 20.49 1.70
C ILE A 81 -16.63 21.97 1.41
N SER A 82 -16.92 22.36 0.17
CA SER A 82 -17.16 23.75 -0.21
C SER A 82 -18.39 24.29 0.52
N ASP A 83 -19.49 23.53 0.59
CA ASP A 83 -20.69 23.89 1.35
C ASP A 83 -20.44 24.01 2.86
N LEU A 84 -19.57 23.18 3.42
CA LEU A 84 -19.17 23.29 4.83
C LEU A 84 -18.22 24.47 5.08
N PHE A 85 -17.40 24.85 4.10
CA PHE A 85 -16.45 25.97 4.20
C PHE A 85 -17.12 27.32 3.96
N THR A 86 -18.11 27.41 3.07
CA THR A 86 -18.90 28.62 2.83
C THR A 86 -19.80 28.92 4.02
N LYS A 87 -20.39 27.90 4.64
CA LYS A 87 -21.29 28.05 5.81
C LYS A 87 -20.58 28.50 7.10
N LYS A 88 -19.24 28.49 7.15
CA LYS A 88 -18.45 28.95 8.30
C LYS A 88 -17.90 30.38 8.14
N LYS A 89 -18.18 31.05 7.00
CA LYS A 89 -17.68 32.39 6.71
C LYS A 89 -18.75 33.49 6.69
N GLU A 90 -19.99 33.14 7.04
CA GLU A 90 -21.06 34.09 7.44
C GLU A 90 -21.25 34.10 8.96
#